data_AF-A0A7C2QIT3-F1
#
_entry.id   AF-A0A7C2QIT3-F1
#
_cell.length_a   1.000
_cell.length_b   1.000
_cell.length_c   1.000
_cell.angle_alpha   90.00
_cell.angle_beta   90.00
_cell.angle_gamma   90.00
#
_symmetry.space_group_name_H-M   'P 1'
#
loop_
_entity.id
_entity.type
_entity.pdbx_description
1 polymer ?
#
loop_
_entity_poly.entity_id
_entity_poly.type
_entity_poly.pdbx_seq_one_letter_code
_entity_poly.pdbx_strand_id
1 'polypeptide(L)'
;MAGLTRKRETSREAALDLPREHPRFPVPPVAAFRREYLDFERGIRIGKLEPEQRLTRLVKFALESAFGEPFVTVRWGRGLYWQWIGFFPKAARRAKVSFGCAKYFVWLDREERALHAGMQVERGYVIPPPDFRECRLRANWDWHRLLALLRRSPAMERALAELVKQDGFRIFVGSWAGGREFTAANFTGLSAIRRA
;
A
#
# COMPACT_ATOMS: atom_id res chain seq x y z
N MET A 1 -34.25 -48.10 2.32
CA MET A 1 -33.09 -47.87 1.43
C MET A 1 -32.92 -46.37 1.20
N ALA A 2 -31.67 -45.93 1.11
CA ALA A 2 -31.18 -44.64 1.54
C ALA A 2 -31.64 -43.42 0.73
N GLY A 3 -31.77 -42.29 1.43
CA GLY A 3 -32.07 -40.97 0.87
C GLY A 3 -30.89 -40.35 0.14
N LEU A 4 -31.21 -39.61 -0.92
CA LEU A 4 -30.24 -38.91 -1.76
C LEU A 4 -30.08 -37.45 -1.29
N THR A 5 -29.24 -37.25 -0.28
CA THR A 5 -28.87 -35.91 0.18
C THR A 5 -27.86 -35.29 -0.78
N ARG A 6 -28.28 -34.27 -1.52
CA ARG A 6 -27.43 -33.44 -2.39
C ARG A 6 -26.39 -32.72 -1.52
N LYS A 7 -25.14 -33.21 -1.51
CA LYS A 7 -24.01 -32.50 -0.89
C LYS A 7 -23.86 -31.14 -1.57
N ARG A 8 -24.13 -30.05 -0.84
CA ARG A 8 -23.64 -28.72 -1.20
C ARG A 8 -22.12 -28.76 -1.07
N GLU A 9 -21.42 -28.78 -2.20
CA GLU A 9 -20.01 -28.43 -2.25
C GLU A 9 -19.88 -26.97 -1.85
N THR A 10 -19.61 -26.75 -0.56
CA THR A 10 -19.04 -25.51 -0.08
C THR A 10 -17.63 -25.44 -0.67
N SER A 11 -17.49 -24.65 -1.73
CA SER A 11 -16.23 -24.17 -2.26
C SER A 11 -15.46 -23.49 -1.12
N ARG A 12 -14.63 -24.27 -0.42
CA ARG A 12 -13.55 -23.76 0.41
C ARG A 12 -12.61 -23.02 -0.53
N GLU A 13 -12.81 -21.72 -0.63
CA GLU A 13 -11.77 -20.77 -1.02
C GLU A 13 -10.50 -21.22 -0.30
N ALA A 14 -9.52 -21.72 -1.07
CA ALA A 14 -8.23 -22.09 -0.55
C ALA A 14 -7.71 -20.88 0.22
N ALA A 15 -7.72 -20.98 1.55
CA ALA A 15 -7.15 -19.96 2.41
C ALA A 15 -5.69 -19.85 1.99
N LEU A 16 -5.38 -18.79 1.23
CA LEU A 16 -4.02 -18.44 0.87
C LEU A 16 -3.24 -18.40 2.19
N ASP A 17 -2.27 -19.30 2.29
CA ASP A 17 -1.38 -19.40 3.44
C ASP A 17 -0.42 -18.21 3.38
N LEU A 18 -0.98 -17.02 3.65
CA LEU A 18 -0.24 -15.78 3.73
C LEU A 18 0.56 -15.84 5.03
N PRO A 19 1.88 -15.61 5.00
CA PRO A 19 2.71 -15.57 6.20
C PRO A 19 2.07 -14.67 7.26
N ARG A 20 1.86 -15.23 8.46
CA ARG A 20 1.23 -14.54 9.61
C ARG A 20 2.17 -13.58 10.33
N GLU A 21 3.43 -13.52 9.92
CA GLU A 21 4.40 -12.65 10.56
C GLU A 21 4.20 -11.22 10.11
N HIS A 22 3.91 -10.37 11.10
CA HIS A 22 3.87 -8.93 10.94
C HIS A 22 5.17 -8.45 10.28
N PRO A 23 5.11 -7.60 9.24
CA PRO A 23 6.31 -6.93 8.80
C PRO A 23 6.72 -5.97 9.92
N ARG A 24 7.68 -6.38 10.75
CA ARG A 24 8.69 -5.43 11.20
C ARG A 24 9.38 -5.03 9.93
N PHE A 25 9.06 -3.87 9.37
CA PHE A 25 9.80 -3.36 8.22
C PHE A 25 11.24 -3.20 8.70
N PRO A 26 12.18 -4.06 8.30
CA PRO A 26 13.55 -3.82 8.70
C PRO A 26 13.94 -2.55 7.97
N VAL A 27 14.16 -1.50 8.77
CA VAL A 27 14.79 -0.29 8.29
C VAL A 27 16.25 -0.68 8.04
N PRO A 28 16.82 -0.40 6.85
CA PRO A 28 18.20 -0.75 6.59
C PRO A 28 19.08 -0.09 7.67
N PRO A 29 20.09 -0.77 8.24
CA PRO A 29 20.92 -0.19 9.32
C PRO A 29 21.57 1.16 8.97
N VAL A 30 21.71 1.45 7.68
CA VAL A 30 22.25 2.71 7.14
C VAL A 30 21.17 3.78 6.90
N ALA A 31 19.94 3.57 7.36
CA ALA A 31 18.86 4.54 7.22
C ALA A 31 19.14 5.76 8.10
N ALA A 32 19.43 6.87 7.45
CA ALA A 32 19.72 8.13 8.12
C ALA A 32 18.75 9.24 7.70
N PHE A 33 17.63 8.90 7.05
CA PHE A 33 16.74 9.89 6.44
C PHE A 33 16.28 10.93 7.46
N ARG A 34 16.38 12.21 7.08
CA ARG A 34 15.99 13.35 7.91
C ARG A 34 14.84 14.10 7.24
N ARG A 35 13.79 14.40 8.01
CA ARG A 35 12.56 15.04 7.52
C ARG A 35 12.80 16.41 6.89
N GLU A 36 13.89 17.08 7.26
CA GLU A 36 14.30 18.40 6.75
C GLU A 36 14.63 18.35 5.24
N TYR A 37 14.83 17.15 4.67
CA TYR A 37 15.01 16.96 3.24
C TYR A 37 13.70 16.71 2.47
N LEU A 38 12.54 16.80 3.13
CA LEU A 38 11.26 16.93 2.44
C LEU A 38 11.15 18.35 1.88
N ASP A 39 11.30 18.47 0.56
CA ASP A 39 11.24 19.75 -0.15
C ASP A 39 9.83 19.95 -0.70
N PHE A 40 8.98 20.63 0.07
CA PHE A 40 7.60 20.95 -0.34
C PHE A 40 7.53 22.01 -1.45
N GLU A 41 8.64 22.65 -1.81
CA GLU A 41 8.68 23.61 -2.91
C GLU A 41 8.98 22.95 -4.25
N ARG A 42 9.81 21.91 -4.25
CA ARG A 42 10.30 21.26 -5.48
C ARG A 42 9.82 19.82 -5.64
N GLY A 43 9.59 19.11 -4.54
CA GLY A 43 9.17 17.72 -4.50
C GLY A 43 10.27 16.76 -4.02
N ILE A 44 10.08 15.47 -4.29
CA ILE A 44 10.99 14.40 -3.84
C ILE A 44 12.23 14.38 -4.73
N ARG A 45 13.39 14.71 -4.14
CA ARG A 45 14.68 14.70 -4.84
C ARG A 45 15.12 13.27 -5.15
N ILE A 46 15.76 13.08 -6.30
CA ILE A 46 16.37 11.80 -6.71
C ILE A 46 17.79 12.01 -7.24
N GLY A 47 18.56 10.92 -7.37
CA GLY A 47 19.88 10.91 -7.97
C GLY A 47 20.98 10.56 -6.97
N LYS A 48 22.16 11.17 -7.13
CA LYS A 48 23.28 11.03 -6.19
C LYS A 48 22.98 11.87 -4.94
N LEU A 49 22.38 11.22 -3.97
CA LEU A 49 21.94 11.80 -2.69
C LEU A 49 22.78 11.22 -1.55
N GLU A 50 22.91 11.94 -0.45
CA GLU A 50 23.49 11.40 0.79
C GLU A 50 22.50 10.50 1.54
N PRO A 51 22.94 9.57 2.40
CA PRO A 51 22.08 8.67 3.18
C PRO A 51 20.84 9.35 3.79
N GLU A 52 21.02 10.52 4.37
CA GLU A 52 19.99 11.32 5.03
C GLU A 52 18.96 11.96 4.10
N GLN A 53 19.21 11.96 2.79
CA GLN A 53 18.33 12.48 1.76
C GLN A 53 17.52 11.38 1.05
N ARG A 54 17.85 10.10 1.27
CA ARG A 54 17.39 8.96 0.43
C ARG A 54 16.05 8.35 0.87
N LEU A 55 14.99 9.15 0.97
CA LEU A 55 13.63 8.65 1.30
C LEU A 55 13.22 7.46 0.43
N THR A 56 13.41 7.57 -0.89
CA THR A 56 12.97 6.54 -1.85
C THR A 56 13.69 5.20 -1.70
N ARG A 57 14.98 5.20 -1.31
CA ARG A 57 15.72 3.96 -1.06
C ARG A 57 15.31 3.33 0.26
N LEU A 58 15.05 4.15 1.27
CA LEU A 58 14.53 3.69 2.56
C LEU A 58 13.18 2.98 2.37
N VAL A 59 12.23 3.63 1.70
CA VAL A 59 10.90 3.06 1.42
C VAL A 59 11.01 1.80 0.56
N LYS A 60 11.82 1.84 -0.51
CA LYS A 60 12.02 0.68 -1.37
C LYS A 60 12.60 -0.51 -0.60
N PHE A 61 13.60 -0.29 0.25
CA PHE A 61 14.18 -1.36 1.07
C PHE A 61 13.14 -1.96 2.01
N ALA A 62 12.40 -1.12 2.73
CA ALA A 62 11.35 -1.58 3.63
C ALA A 62 10.31 -2.45 2.91
N LEU A 63 9.90 -2.05 1.70
CA LEU A 63 9.04 -2.86 0.84
C LEU A 63 9.72 -4.17 0.42
N GLU A 64 10.91 -4.12 -0.18
CA GLU A 64 11.59 -5.34 -0.65
C GLU A 64 11.82 -6.35 0.49
N SER A 65 12.14 -5.88 1.70
CA SER A 65 12.28 -6.74 2.87
C SER A 65 10.95 -7.30 3.37
N ALA A 66 9.88 -6.51 3.39
CA ALA A 66 8.55 -6.99 3.81
C ALA A 66 7.95 -7.98 2.81
N PHE A 67 8.27 -7.85 1.53
CA PHE A 67 7.71 -8.68 0.46
C PHE A 67 8.60 -9.86 0.07
N GLY A 68 9.88 -9.83 0.39
CA GLY A 68 10.84 -10.85 -0.01
C GLY A 68 11.11 -10.89 -1.51
N GLU A 69 10.77 -9.81 -2.24
CA GLU A 69 10.99 -9.71 -3.68
C GLU A 69 11.43 -8.30 -4.11
N PRO A 70 12.09 -8.14 -5.27
CA PRO A 70 12.50 -6.83 -5.75
C PRO A 70 11.32 -5.96 -6.19
N PHE A 71 11.40 -4.65 -5.91
CA PHE A 71 10.42 -3.66 -6.33
C PHE A 71 10.98 -2.78 -7.46
N VAL A 72 10.08 -2.32 -8.33
CA VAL A 72 10.37 -1.31 -9.36
C VAL A 72 9.84 0.03 -8.90
N THR A 73 10.61 1.09 -9.16
CA THR A 73 10.19 2.47 -8.94
C THR A 73 9.67 3.09 -10.24
N VAL A 74 8.47 3.65 -10.20
CA VAL A 74 7.90 4.56 -11.20
C VAL A 74 7.75 5.94 -10.59
N ARG A 75 7.82 6.97 -11.42
CA ARG A 75 7.88 8.35 -10.94
C ARG A 75 7.07 9.23 -11.88
N TRP A 76 6.40 10.24 -11.33
CA TRP A 76 5.77 11.33 -12.08
C TRP A 76 6.26 12.70 -11.55
N GLY A 77 6.78 13.53 -12.46
CA GLY A 77 7.61 14.69 -12.11
C GLY A 77 8.49 15.18 -13.25
N ARG A 78 9.41 16.12 -12.95
CA ARG A 78 10.30 16.74 -13.95
C ARG A 78 11.73 16.91 -13.41
N GLY A 79 12.71 16.48 -14.19
CA GLY A 79 14.13 16.68 -13.86
C GLY A 79 14.57 15.91 -12.60
N LEU A 80 15.23 16.61 -11.68
CA LEU A 80 15.78 16.04 -10.45
C LEU A 80 14.77 15.89 -9.31
N TYR A 81 13.56 16.43 -9.47
CA TYR A 81 12.51 16.43 -8.46
C TYR A 81 11.23 15.82 -8.99
N TRP A 82 10.59 15.00 -8.16
CA TRP A 82 9.41 14.23 -8.52
C TRP A 82 8.31 14.44 -7.50
N GLN A 83 7.08 14.61 -7.96
CA GLN A 83 5.93 14.82 -7.09
C GLN A 83 5.53 13.48 -6.49
N TRP A 84 5.30 12.50 -7.35
CA TRP A 84 4.76 11.20 -6.97
C TRP A 84 5.74 10.10 -7.36
N ILE A 85 5.96 9.17 -6.44
CA ILE A 85 6.83 8.01 -6.63
C ILE A 85 6.05 6.76 -6.24
N GLY A 86 5.90 5.86 -7.20
CA GLY A 86 5.25 4.57 -7.03
C GLY A 86 6.25 3.43 -6.96
N PHE A 87 5.89 2.41 -6.20
CA PHE A 87 6.64 1.16 -6.03
C PHE A 87 5.69 -0.01 -6.26
N PHE A 88 6.10 -0.98 -7.06
CA PHE A 88 5.36 -2.22 -7.23
C PHE A 88 6.29 -3.42 -7.47
N PRO A 89 5.83 -4.64 -7.16
CA PRO A 89 6.59 -5.87 -7.38
C PRO A 89 7.16 -5.99 -8.80
N LYS A 90 8.44 -6.35 -8.93
CA LYS A 90 9.09 -6.53 -10.25
C LYS A 90 8.39 -7.60 -11.08
N ALA A 91 7.83 -8.62 -10.44
CA ALA A 91 7.02 -9.65 -11.09
C ALA A 91 5.81 -9.04 -11.84
N ALA A 92 5.13 -8.05 -11.24
CA ALA A 92 3.98 -7.38 -11.86
C ALA A 92 4.36 -6.55 -13.10
N ARG A 93 5.58 -5.98 -13.16
CA ARG A 93 6.08 -5.27 -14.35
C ARG A 93 6.19 -6.18 -15.56
N ARG A 94 6.68 -7.41 -15.36
CA ARG A 94 6.99 -8.36 -16.44
C ARG A 94 5.73 -8.80 -17.19
N ALA A 95 4.61 -8.86 -16.50
CA ALA A 95 3.33 -9.24 -17.08
C ALA A 95 2.61 -8.09 -17.84
N LYS A 96 3.28 -6.94 -18.09
CA LYS A 96 2.69 -5.72 -18.70
C LYS A 96 1.47 -5.14 -17.96
N VAL A 97 1.16 -5.62 -16.76
CA VAL A 97 0.00 -5.22 -15.94
C VAL A 97 0.24 -3.94 -15.14
N SER A 98 1.01 -2.98 -15.66
CA SER A 98 1.24 -1.71 -14.94
C SER A 98 -0.06 -0.97 -14.56
N PHE A 99 -1.17 -1.33 -15.21
CA PHE A 99 -2.51 -0.82 -15.00
C PHE A 99 -3.41 -1.72 -14.14
N GLY A 100 -2.92 -2.82 -13.59
CA GLY A 100 -3.69 -3.80 -12.82
C GLY A 100 -2.83 -4.40 -11.70
N CYS A 101 -2.44 -3.59 -10.72
CA CYS A 101 -1.72 -4.05 -9.54
C CYS A 101 -1.88 -3.07 -8.37
N ALA A 102 -1.52 -3.54 -7.18
CA ALA A 102 -1.28 -2.65 -6.04
C ALA A 102 0.02 -1.88 -6.26
N LYS A 103 -0.02 -0.57 -6.04
CA LYS A 103 1.11 0.34 -6.06
C LYS A 103 1.23 0.97 -4.68
N TYR A 104 2.39 0.87 -4.08
CA TYR A 104 2.73 1.70 -2.93
C TYR A 104 3.22 3.03 -3.46
N PHE A 105 2.94 4.12 -2.76
CA PHE A 105 3.39 5.42 -3.21
C PHE A 105 3.86 6.29 -2.06
N VAL A 106 4.68 7.26 -2.44
CA VAL A 106 4.98 8.45 -1.66
C VAL A 106 4.79 9.66 -2.56
N TRP A 107 4.14 10.69 -2.04
CA TRP A 107 3.85 11.94 -2.72
C TRP A 107 4.03 13.10 -1.76
N LEU A 108 4.56 14.22 -2.26
CA LEU A 108 4.58 15.49 -1.56
C LEU A 108 3.51 16.41 -2.14
N ASP A 109 2.49 16.71 -1.35
CA ASP A 109 1.55 17.77 -1.65
C ASP A 109 2.21 19.11 -1.28
N ARG A 110 2.29 20.01 -2.26
CA ARG A 110 2.94 21.31 -2.10
C ARG A 110 2.00 22.37 -1.54
N GLU A 111 0.71 22.24 -1.82
CA GLU A 111 -0.31 23.18 -1.37
C GLU A 111 -0.60 22.91 0.10
N GLU A 112 -0.88 21.65 0.43
CA GLU A 112 -1.13 21.20 1.81
C GLU A 112 0.16 21.05 2.62
N ARG A 113 1.33 21.16 1.96
CA ARG A 113 2.66 20.91 2.55
C ARG A 113 2.71 19.59 3.31
N ALA A 114 2.15 18.54 2.69
CA ALA A 114 1.91 17.26 3.33
C ALA A 114 2.65 16.12 2.62
N LEU A 115 3.17 15.18 3.42
CA LEU A 115 3.68 13.91 2.92
C LEU A 115 2.54 12.90 2.89
N HIS A 116 2.22 12.43 1.70
CA HIS A 116 1.28 11.34 1.50
C HIS A 116 2.05 10.05 1.23
N ALA A 117 1.65 8.97 1.91
CA ALA A 117 2.13 7.64 1.61
C ALA A 117 0.98 6.65 1.75
N GLY A 118 0.99 5.60 0.92
CA GLY A 118 -0.09 4.63 0.97
C GLY A 118 0.02 3.55 -0.10
N MET A 119 -1.09 2.83 -0.28
CA MET A 119 -1.27 1.82 -1.31
C MET A 119 -2.49 2.20 -2.14
N GLN A 120 -2.34 2.19 -3.46
CA GLN A 120 -3.43 2.36 -4.41
C GLN A 120 -3.54 1.10 -5.26
N VAL A 121 -4.77 0.60 -5.43
CA VAL A 121 -5.06 -0.46 -6.39
C VAL A 121 -5.62 0.19 -7.64
N GLU A 122 -4.85 0.16 -8.73
CA GLU A 122 -5.35 0.65 -10.01
C GLU A 122 -5.99 -0.50 -10.80
N ARG A 123 -7.22 -0.27 -11.27
CA ARG A 123 -8.02 -1.18 -12.11
C ARG A 123 -7.99 -2.63 -11.58
N GLY A 124 -8.32 -2.81 -10.30
CA GLY A 124 -8.53 -4.11 -9.66
C GLY A 124 -10.01 -4.42 -9.49
N TYR A 125 -10.69 -4.73 -10.59
CA TYR A 125 -12.12 -4.99 -10.59
C TYR A 125 -12.44 -6.38 -10.03
N VAL A 126 -13.44 -6.48 -9.16
CA VAL A 126 -14.03 -7.79 -8.80
C VAL A 126 -14.68 -8.41 -10.04
N ILE A 127 -15.42 -7.59 -10.79
CA ILE A 127 -16.02 -7.92 -12.08
C ILE A 127 -15.48 -6.91 -13.11
N PRO A 128 -14.53 -7.32 -13.98
CA PRO A 128 -13.96 -6.41 -14.97
C PRO A 128 -14.94 -6.12 -16.11
N PRO A 129 -14.82 -4.94 -16.76
CA PRO A 129 -15.57 -4.66 -17.98
C PRO A 129 -15.15 -5.62 -19.11
N PRO A 130 -16.04 -5.91 -20.09
CA PRO A 130 -15.79 -6.88 -21.16
C PRO A 130 -14.49 -6.64 -21.94
N ASP A 131 -14.15 -5.37 -22.17
CA ASP A 131 -13.00 -4.95 -22.98
C ASP A 131 -11.67 -4.91 -22.20
N PHE A 132 -11.69 -5.09 -20.87
CA PHE A 132 -10.49 -5.06 -20.02
C PHE A 132 -10.52 -6.15 -18.95
N ARG A 133 -10.66 -7.42 -19.38
CA ARG A 133 -10.76 -8.59 -18.48
C ARG A 133 -9.51 -8.82 -17.64
N GLU A 134 -8.36 -8.39 -18.11
CA GLU A 134 -7.07 -8.49 -17.44
C GLU A 134 -7.00 -7.67 -16.15
N CYS A 135 -7.85 -6.64 -16.01
CA CYS A 135 -7.99 -5.81 -14.82
C CYS A 135 -8.81 -6.48 -13.70
N ARG A 136 -9.08 -7.79 -13.80
CA ARG A 136 -9.67 -8.53 -12.68
C ARG A 136 -8.69 -8.58 -11.51
N LEU A 137 -9.15 -8.16 -10.34
CA LEU A 137 -8.45 -8.29 -9.07
C LEU A 137 -8.02 -9.75 -8.88
N ARG A 138 -6.71 -9.99 -8.71
CA ARG A 138 -6.17 -11.33 -8.51
C ARG A 138 -5.86 -11.56 -7.04
N ALA A 139 -5.94 -12.83 -6.64
CA ALA A 139 -5.75 -13.25 -5.25
C ALA A 139 -4.34 -12.93 -4.70
N ASN A 140 -3.34 -12.81 -5.57
CA ASN A 140 -1.97 -12.45 -5.21
C ASN A 140 -1.73 -10.93 -5.12
N TRP A 141 -2.75 -10.10 -5.33
CA TRP A 141 -2.59 -8.65 -5.17
C TRP A 141 -2.58 -8.28 -3.69
N ASP A 142 -1.77 -7.29 -3.36
CA ASP A 142 -1.58 -6.86 -1.97
C ASP A 142 -2.85 -6.32 -1.31
N TRP A 143 -3.88 -6.02 -2.09
CA TRP A 143 -5.22 -5.79 -1.57
C TRP A 143 -5.69 -6.88 -0.61
N HIS A 144 -5.49 -8.16 -0.96
CA HIS A 144 -5.89 -9.27 -0.11
C HIS A 144 -5.01 -9.37 1.15
N ARG A 145 -3.72 -9.03 1.05
CA ARG A 145 -2.83 -8.91 2.21
C ARG A 145 -3.29 -7.79 3.15
N LEU A 146 -3.64 -6.63 2.63
CA LEU A 146 -4.19 -5.51 3.41
C LEU A 146 -5.48 -5.93 4.12
N LEU A 147 -6.44 -6.53 3.40
CA LEU A 147 -7.70 -6.99 4.01
C LEU A 147 -7.48 -8.02 5.12
N ALA A 148 -6.50 -8.92 4.96
CA ALA A 148 -6.12 -9.87 6.00
C ALA A 148 -5.56 -9.16 7.25
N LEU A 149 -4.67 -8.18 7.07
CA LEU A 149 -4.12 -7.38 8.17
C LEU A 149 -5.21 -6.55 8.89
N LEU A 150 -6.16 -5.98 8.14
CA LEU A 150 -7.27 -5.21 8.71
C LEU A 150 -8.27 -6.06 9.49
N ARG A 151 -8.28 -7.39 9.33
CA ARG A 151 -9.22 -8.27 10.06
C ARG A 151 -8.87 -8.39 11.54
N ARG A 152 -7.61 -8.71 11.86
CA ARG A 152 -7.16 -9.01 13.24
C ARG A 152 -5.64 -8.85 13.41
N SER A 153 -5.11 -7.64 13.25
CA SER A 153 -3.69 -7.36 13.49
C SER A 153 -3.49 -6.32 14.60
N PRO A 154 -3.22 -6.73 15.85
CA PRO A 154 -2.95 -5.80 16.94
C PRO A 154 -1.74 -4.89 16.66
N ALA A 155 -0.75 -5.38 15.94
CA ALA A 155 0.42 -4.59 15.53
C ALA A 155 0.03 -3.49 14.53
N MET A 156 -0.78 -3.82 13.52
CA MET A 156 -1.29 -2.82 12.56
C MET A 156 -2.16 -1.79 13.28
N GLU A 157 -3.00 -2.23 14.20
CA GLU A 157 -3.87 -1.32 14.95
C GLU A 157 -3.06 -0.32 15.78
N ARG A 158 -2.02 -0.79 16.48
CA ARG A 158 -1.11 0.09 17.23
C ARG A 158 -0.38 1.06 16.31
N ALA A 159 0.20 0.58 15.21
CA ALA A 159 0.93 1.42 14.27
C ALA A 159 0.04 2.52 13.66
N LEU A 160 -1.18 2.19 13.24
CA LEU A 160 -2.13 3.19 12.73
C LEU A 160 -2.62 4.14 13.83
N ALA A 161 -2.83 3.64 15.06
CA ALA A 161 -3.21 4.48 16.19
C ALA A 161 -2.12 5.50 16.54
N GLU A 162 -0.85 5.09 16.52
CA GLU A 162 0.31 5.97 16.75
C GLU A 162 0.37 7.06 15.67
N LEU A 163 0.35 6.67 14.40
CA LEU A 163 0.36 7.62 13.28
C LEU A 163 -0.77 8.65 13.37
N VAL A 164 -2.00 8.19 13.65
CA VAL A 164 -3.18 9.07 13.63
C VAL A 164 -3.33 9.90 14.90
N LYS A 165 -3.07 9.32 16.07
CA LYS A 165 -3.36 9.97 17.36
C LYS A 165 -2.15 10.71 17.93
N GLN A 166 -0.94 10.36 17.53
CA GLN A 166 0.29 10.95 18.06
C GLN A 166 1.04 11.77 17.01
N ASP A 167 1.18 11.24 15.79
CA ASP A 167 1.99 11.86 14.74
C ASP A 167 1.19 12.81 13.82
N GLY A 168 -0.12 12.93 14.04
CA GLY A 168 -1.00 13.85 13.29
C GLY A 168 -1.34 13.40 11.87
N PHE A 169 -1.09 12.14 11.51
CA PHE A 169 -1.47 11.62 10.20
C PHE A 169 -3.00 11.49 10.06
N ARG A 170 -3.46 11.62 8.81
CA ARG A 170 -4.83 11.33 8.39
C ARG A 170 -4.81 10.07 7.54
N ILE A 171 -5.79 9.19 7.74
CA ILE A 171 -5.94 7.97 6.92
C ILE A 171 -7.12 8.17 5.97
N PHE A 172 -6.86 8.08 4.68
CA PHE A 172 -7.91 8.05 3.66
C PHE A 172 -8.14 6.62 3.18
N VAL A 173 -9.41 6.20 3.13
CA VAL A 173 -9.82 4.85 2.69
C VAL A 173 -10.91 5.00 1.63
N GLY A 174 -10.80 4.24 0.54
CA GLY A 174 -11.80 4.19 -0.50
C GLY A 174 -11.36 4.88 -1.79
N SER A 175 -12.35 5.28 -2.60
CA SER A 175 -12.10 5.92 -3.89
C SER A 175 -12.02 7.44 -3.77
N TRP A 176 -11.44 8.11 -4.76
CA TRP A 176 -11.41 9.57 -4.81
C TRP A 176 -12.80 10.22 -4.78
N ALA A 177 -13.84 9.55 -5.28
CA ALA A 177 -15.19 10.10 -5.38
C ALA A 177 -16.04 9.92 -4.11
N GLY A 178 -15.65 9.01 -3.21
CA GLY A 178 -16.50 8.63 -2.07
C GLY A 178 -15.73 8.00 -0.92
N GLY A 179 -14.45 8.29 -0.81
CA GLY A 179 -13.61 7.79 0.27
C GLY A 179 -13.94 8.46 1.60
N ARG A 180 -13.47 7.84 2.66
CA ARG A 180 -13.63 8.30 4.03
C ARG A 180 -12.28 8.62 4.62
N GLU A 181 -12.24 9.71 5.36
CA GLU A 181 -11.07 10.09 6.11
C GLU A 181 -11.21 9.78 7.60
N PHE A 182 -10.10 9.31 8.18
CA PHE A 182 -9.93 9.10 9.60
C PHE A 182 -8.88 10.04 10.18
N THR A 183 -9.24 10.69 11.28
CA THR A 183 -8.41 11.59 12.08
C THR A 183 -8.34 11.08 13.52
N ALA A 184 -7.54 11.71 14.38
CA ALA A 184 -7.51 11.40 15.81
C ALA A 184 -8.90 11.37 16.46
N ALA A 185 -9.81 12.24 16.00
CA ALA A 185 -11.15 12.41 16.57
C ALA A 185 -12.12 11.26 16.24
N ASN A 186 -11.95 10.58 15.10
CA ASN A 186 -12.91 9.56 14.64
C ASN A 186 -12.29 8.15 14.48
N PHE A 187 -10.98 8.00 14.68
CA PHE A 187 -10.30 6.71 14.60
C PHE A 187 -10.55 5.85 15.85
N THR A 188 -11.39 4.83 15.68
CA THR A 188 -11.82 3.88 16.73
C THR A 188 -11.22 2.49 16.56
N GLY A 189 -10.17 2.35 15.75
CA GLY A 189 -9.45 1.09 15.50
C GLY A 189 -9.70 0.49 14.11
N LEU A 190 -9.09 -0.66 13.84
CA LEU A 190 -9.10 -1.29 12.51
C LEU A 190 -10.50 -1.63 12.00
N SER A 191 -11.41 -1.94 12.91
CA SER A 191 -12.81 -2.24 12.54
C SER A 191 -13.51 -1.07 11.87
N ALA A 192 -13.14 0.18 12.19
CA ALA A 192 -13.69 1.36 11.55
C ALA A 192 -13.17 1.52 10.12
N ILE A 193 -11.86 1.32 9.91
CA ILE A 193 -11.21 1.32 8.59
C ILE A 193 -11.82 0.23 7.70
N ARG A 194 -11.99 -0.99 8.21
CA ARG A 194 -12.50 -2.13 7.44
C ARG A 194 -13.93 -1.95 6.94
N ARG A 195 -14.74 -1.14 7.62
CA ARG A 195 -16.14 -0.88 7.27
C ARG A 195 -16.32 0.28 6.29
N ALA A 196 -15.29 1.11 6.13
CA ALA A 196 -15.28 2.21 5.16
C ALA A 196 -14.94 1.68 3.76
#